data_AF-A0AAW0YHE1-F1
#
_entry.id   AF-A0AAW0YHE1-F1
#
_cell.length_a   1.000
_cell.length_b   1.000
_cell.length_c   1.000
_cell.angle_alpha   90.00
_cell.angle_beta   90.00
_cell.angle_gamma   90.00
#
_symmetry.space_group_name_H-M   'P 1'
#
loop_
_entity.id
_entity.type
_entity.pdbx_description
1 polymer ?
#
loop_
_entity_poly.entity_id
_entity_poly.type
_entity_poly.pdbx_seq_one_letter_code
_entity_poly.pdbx_strand_id
1 'polypeptide(L)'
;MPKATTSTFRVQPTSAASRPKKNGESSGSSSSASAVAGGSGARNHLFDTAKFGQHILTNPLVAQGIVDKANLKPTDVVLEVGPGTGNLTVRILPACRKVIASEMDPRMAAEVQKRVLGKPEQKKLELIVGDFIKIDLPYFDVCISNTPYQISSPLVFKLLSQRPIPRCAVLMFQREFALRLVATPNTKLWCRLSANVQLYARVEHIMKVGKGNFRPPPQVESSVVRIMPRDPPPPIKFEEFDGLNRVIFSRTNKTLRAGFKARGVGEMLEKNYRTWCAEQGVIIEDGFDIRKKIDEILEESGYSDNRAAKMDVDDLLKLLAAFNVAGM
;
A
#
# COMPACT_ATOMS: atom_id res chain seq x y z
N MET A 1 3.63 16.54 -31.83
CA MET A 1 3.10 15.71 -30.73
C MET A 1 3.84 14.39 -30.68
N PRO A 2 4.72 14.16 -29.69
CA PRO A 2 5.23 12.82 -29.40
C PRO A 2 4.64 12.28 -28.10
N LYS A 3 4.36 10.97 -28.13
CA LYS A 3 3.75 10.16 -27.07
C LYS A 3 4.74 9.95 -25.92
N ALA A 4 4.32 10.23 -24.69
CA ALA A 4 5.09 9.95 -23.49
C ALA A 4 5.12 8.44 -23.21
N THR A 5 6.33 7.89 -23.10
CA THR A 5 6.63 6.51 -22.76
C THR A 5 6.48 6.29 -21.24
N THR A 6 5.66 5.30 -20.90
CA THR A 6 5.41 4.83 -19.53
C THR A 6 6.66 4.14 -18.97
N SER A 7 7.31 4.70 -17.95
CA SER A 7 8.35 4.00 -17.18
C SER A 7 7.72 3.28 -15.99
N THR A 8 7.68 1.95 -16.09
CA THR A 8 7.21 0.99 -15.09
C THR A 8 8.07 0.97 -13.82
N PHE A 9 7.42 1.03 -12.67
CA PHE A 9 8.00 0.82 -11.34
C PHE A 9 8.63 -0.57 -11.20
N ARG A 10 9.94 -0.64 -10.92
CA ARG A 10 10.64 -1.89 -10.56
C ARG A 10 11.16 -1.79 -9.13
N VAL A 11 10.53 -2.49 -8.20
CA VAL A 11 11.01 -2.65 -6.82
C VAL A 11 12.10 -3.71 -6.80
N GLN A 12 13.32 -3.36 -6.41
CA GLN A 12 14.42 -4.32 -6.20
C GLN A 12 14.29 -5.01 -4.82
N PRO A 13 14.47 -6.34 -4.73
CA PRO A 13 14.48 -7.07 -3.47
C PRO A 13 15.83 -6.97 -2.77
N THR A 14 15.82 -6.66 -1.47
CA THR A 14 17.01 -6.70 -0.59
C THR A 14 17.30 -8.14 -0.17
N SER A 15 18.51 -8.64 -0.48
CA SER A 15 18.98 -9.98 -0.15
C SER A 15 19.30 -10.17 1.33
N ALA A 16 18.79 -11.26 1.92
CA ALA A 16 19.14 -11.72 3.27
C ALA A 16 20.46 -12.54 3.25
N ALA A 17 21.38 -12.25 4.16
CA ALA A 17 22.60 -13.01 4.37
C ALA A 17 22.40 -14.04 5.50
N SER A 18 22.56 -15.32 5.17
CA SER A 18 22.59 -16.44 6.11
C SER A 18 23.99 -16.66 6.70
N ARG A 19 24.08 -16.96 8.00
CA ARG A 19 25.26 -17.60 8.63
C ARG A 19 24.81 -18.81 9.46
N PRO A 20 25.58 -19.92 9.46
CA PRO A 20 25.19 -21.16 10.11
C PRO A 20 25.67 -21.23 11.56
N LYS A 21 24.94 -21.93 12.44
CA LYS A 21 25.49 -22.44 13.71
C LYS A 21 25.02 -23.87 14.01
N LYS A 22 25.97 -24.59 14.58
CA LYS A 22 26.10 -26.04 14.82
C LYS A 22 25.19 -26.60 15.92
N ASN A 23 25.06 -27.93 15.85
CA ASN A 23 24.53 -28.90 16.81
C ASN A 23 24.90 -28.68 18.28
N GLY A 24 23.98 -29.09 19.15
CA GLY A 24 24.20 -29.41 20.57
C GLY A 24 23.03 -30.28 21.08
N GLU A 25 23.37 -31.41 21.69
CA GLU A 25 22.49 -32.53 22.05
C GLU A 25 21.62 -32.32 23.30
N SER A 26 20.73 -33.29 23.46
CA SER A 26 19.70 -33.62 24.46
C SER A 26 19.92 -33.32 25.95
N SER A 27 18.82 -33.01 26.64
CA SER A 27 18.40 -33.75 27.86
C SER A 27 16.90 -33.51 28.13
N GLY A 28 16.19 -34.57 28.51
CA GLY A 28 14.74 -34.55 28.70
C GLY A 28 14.31 -34.25 30.14
N SER A 29 13.02 -33.92 30.31
CA SER A 29 12.18 -34.51 31.37
C SER A 29 10.70 -34.25 31.10
N SER A 30 9.92 -35.25 31.47
CA SER A 30 8.48 -35.43 31.36
C SER A 30 7.64 -34.53 32.27
N SER A 31 6.44 -34.14 31.83
CA SER A 31 5.27 -34.11 32.73
C SER A 31 3.93 -34.05 31.99
N SER A 32 3.12 -35.08 32.28
CA SER A 32 1.67 -35.12 32.51
C SER A 32 0.69 -34.55 31.49
N ALA A 33 -0.08 -35.49 30.91
CA ALA A 33 -1.30 -35.28 30.17
C ALA A 33 -2.41 -34.64 31.01
N SER A 34 -3.20 -33.78 30.39
CA SER A 34 -4.54 -33.40 30.84
C SER A 34 -5.43 -33.28 29.62
N ALA A 35 -6.35 -34.23 29.47
CA ALA A 35 -7.32 -34.27 28.40
C ALA A 35 -8.39 -33.20 28.64
N VAL A 36 -8.56 -32.28 27.69
CA VAL A 36 -9.74 -31.40 27.63
C VAL A 36 -10.38 -31.63 26.27
N ALA A 37 -11.56 -32.26 26.31
CA ALA A 37 -12.43 -32.43 25.17
C ALA A 37 -12.93 -31.05 24.69
N GLY A 38 -12.51 -30.65 23.48
CA GLY A 38 -12.92 -29.42 22.83
C GLY A 38 -13.40 -29.73 21.41
N GLY A 39 -14.67 -29.41 21.14
CA GLY A 39 -15.39 -29.74 19.90
C GLY A 39 -14.63 -29.40 18.62
N SER A 40 -14.75 -30.31 17.65
CA SER A 40 -14.15 -30.23 16.31
C SER A 40 -14.81 -29.13 15.46
N GLY A 41 -14.38 -27.89 15.66
CA GLY A 41 -14.49 -26.89 14.59
C GLY A 41 -13.52 -27.30 13.48
N ALA A 42 -14.05 -27.66 12.32
CA ALA A 42 -13.30 -28.12 11.16
C ALA A 42 -12.06 -27.25 10.91
N ARG A 43 -10.89 -27.74 11.31
CA ARG A 43 -9.61 -27.22 10.82
C ARG A 43 -9.52 -27.73 9.39
N ASN A 44 -9.67 -26.85 8.41
CA ASN A 44 -9.28 -27.18 7.04
C ASN A 44 -7.76 -27.35 7.02
N HIS A 45 -7.29 -28.57 7.29
CA HIS A 45 -5.89 -28.98 7.28
C HIS A 45 -5.20 -28.81 5.90
N LEU A 46 -5.96 -28.44 4.87
CA LEU A 46 -5.45 -28.18 3.53
C LEU A 46 -4.55 -26.94 3.43
N PHE A 47 -4.73 -25.96 4.32
CA PHE A 47 -4.09 -24.65 4.21
C PHE A 47 -3.27 -24.32 5.45
N ASP A 48 -1.95 -24.20 5.30
CA ASP A 48 -1.05 -23.73 6.37
C ASP A 48 -1.11 -22.20 6.48
N THR A 49 -2.31 -21.68 6.74
CA THR A 49 -2.58 -20.23 6.74
C THR A 49 -1.75 -19.51 7.81
N ALA A 50 -1.41 -20.19 8.90
CA ALA A 50 -0.58 -19.64 9.97
C ALA A 50 0.87 -19.40 9.51
N LYS A 51 1.48 -20.36 8.81
CA LYS A 51 2.86 -20.23 8.31
C LYS A 51 3.02 -19.14 7.25
N PHE A 52 1.96 -18.88 6.47
CA PHE A 52 1.95 -17.82 5.46
C PHE A 52 1.39 -16.48 5.98
N GLY A 53 1.07 -16.38 7.28
CA GLY A 53 0.52 -15.15 7.88
C GLY A 53 -0.85 -14.74 7.31
N GLN A 54 -1.59 -15.71 6.78
CA GLN A 54 -2.91 -15.51 6.20
C GLN A 54 -4.00 -15.62 7.29
N HIS A 55 -4.82 -14.58 7.38
CA HIS A 55 -5.92 -14.47 8.33
C HIS A 55 -7.25 -14.47 7.56
N ILE A 56 -7.96 -15.61 7.58
CA ILE A 56 -9.22 -15.73 6.84
C ILE A 56 -10.33 -15.04 7.60
N LEU A 57 -11.00 -14.06 6.99
CA LEU A 57 -12.18 -13.41 7.55
C LEU A 57 -13.34 -14.41 7.60
N THR A 58 -13.78 -14.79 8.79
CA THR A 58 -14.84 -15.80 8.99
C THR A 58 -16.19 -15.22 9.38
N ASN A 59 -16.25 -13.98 9.89
CA ASN A 59 -17.52 -13.40 10.32
C ASN A 59 -18.36 -12.96 9.10
N PRO A 60 -19.54 -13.58 8.86
CA PRO A 60 -20.39 -13.27 7.72
C PRO A 60 -20.94 -11.84 7.73
N LEU A 61 -21.22 -11.27 8.91
CA LEU A 61 -21.76 -9.92 9.06
C LEU A 61 -20.71 -8.87 8.71
N VAL A 62 -19.45 -9.09 9.11
CA VAL A 62 -18.35 -8.19 8.73
C VAL A 62 -18.11 -8.27 7.22
N ALA A 63 -18.09 -9.48 6.66
CA ALA A 63 -17.94 -9.65 5.21
C ALA A 63 -19.06 -8.96 4.43
N GLN A 64 -20.32 -9.07 4.89
CA GLN A 64 -21.44 -8.35 4.29
C GLN A 64 -21.27 -6.83 4.41
N GLY A 65 -20.91 -6.34 5.61
CA GLY A 65 -20.68 -4.90 5.83
C GLY A 65 -19.58 -4.32 4.92
N ILE A 66 -18.53 -5.08 4.60
CA ILE A 66 -17.50 -4.68 3.62
C ILE A 66 -18.13 -4.49 2.23
N VAL A 67 -18.91 -5.45 1.76
CA VAL A 67 -19.57 -5.41 0.44
C VAL A 67 -20.59 -4.28 0.36
N ASP A 68 -21.41 -4.11 1.40
CA ASP A 68 -22.39 -3.02 1.47
C ASP A 68 -21.69 -1.66 1.40
N LYS A 69 -20.58 -1.50 2.11
CA LYS A 69 -19.77 -0.27 2.07
C LYS A 69 -18.97 -0.10 0.79
N ALA A 70 -18.79 -1.14 -0.03
CA ALA A 70 -18.23 -0.97 -1.37
C ALA A 70 -19.20 -0.27 -2.33
N ASN A 71 -20.50 -0.25 -2.00
CA ASN A 71 -21.54 0.39 -2.81
C ASN A 71 -21.43 -0.04 -4.27
N LEU A 72 -21.44 -1.36 -4.47
CA LEU A 72 -21.30 -1.99 -5.78
C LEU A 72 -22.52 -1.71 -6.65
N LYS A 73 -22.29 -1.48 -7.94
CA LYS A 73 -23.35 -1.39 -8.94
C LYS A 73 -23.49 -2.75 -9.64
N PRO A 74 -24.70 -3.12 -10.11
CA PRO A 74 -24.91 -4.34 -10.89
C PRO A 74 -24.07 -4.41 -12.17
N THR A 75 -23.60 -3.27 -12.68
CA THR A 75 -22.74 -3.15 -13.86
C THR A 75 -21.25 -3.29 -13.58
N ASP A 76 -20.84 -3.18 -12.30
CA ASP A 76 -19.42 -3.13 -11.92
C ASP A 76 -18.71 -4.45 -12.22
N VAL A 77 -17.47 -4.34 -12.68
CA VAL A 77 -16.45 -5.39 -12.63
C VAL A 77 -15.65 -5.21 -11.35
N VAL A 78 -15.66 -6.23 -10.49
CA VAL A 78 -14.98 -6.18 -9.19
C VAL A 78 -13.69 -6.99 -9.24
N LEU A 79 -12.58 -6.37 -8.89
CA LEU A 79 -11.33 -7.07 -8.62
C LEU A 79 -11.28 -7.46 -7.14
N GLU A 80 -11.23 -8.76 -6.84
CA GLU A 80 -10.99 -9.26 -5.49
C GLU A 80 -9.54 -9.74 -5.37
N VAL A 81 -8.74 -9.08 -4.53
CA VAL A 81 -7.35 -9.51 -4.30
C VAL A 81 -7.29 -10.33 -3.01
N GLY A 82 -6.79 -11.56 -3.11
CA GLY A 82 -6.73 -12.51 -2.00
C GLY A 82 -8.12 -12.97 -1.57
N PRO A 83 -8.90 -13.65 -2.43
CA PRO A 83 -10.21 -14.19 -2.07
C PRO A 83 -10.13 -15.22 -0.93
N GLY A 84 -8.96 -15.85 -0.74
CA GLY A 84 -8.76 -16.87 0.28
C GLY A 84 -9.71 -18.04 0.07
N THR A 85 -10.54 -18.33 1.07
CA THR A 85 -11.58 -19.37 0.93
C THR A 85 -12.82 -18.89 0.16
N GLY A 86 -12.91 -17.64 -0.27
CA GLY A 86 -14.04 -17.10 -1.04
C GLY A 86 -15.23 -16.62 -0.19
N ASN A 87 -15.00 -16.28 1.08
CA ASN A 87 -16.05 -15.77 1.97
C ASN A 87 -16.59 -14.39 1.54
N LEU A 88 -15.72 -13.55 0.95
CA LEU A 88 -16.12 -12.28 0.34
C LEU A 88 -16.63 -12.51 -1.08
N THR A 89 -15.95 -13.33 -1.90
CA THR A 89 -16.34 -13.66 -3.28
C THR A 89 -17.82 -14.00 -3.43
N VAL A 90 -18.36 -14.91 -2.59
CA VAL A 90 -19.77 -15.34 -2.68
C VAL A 90 -20.78 -14.24 -2.33
N ARG A 91 -20.34 -13.17 -1.67
CA ARG A 91 -21.17 -11.98 -1.35
C ARG A 91 -21.04 -10.89 -2.41
N ILE A 92 -19.90 -10.82 -3.07
CA ILE A 92 -19.64 -9.86 -4.16
C ILE A 92 -20.39 -10.28 -5.43
N LEU A 93 -20.33 -11.57 -5.80
CA LEU A 93 -20.88 -12.11 -7.05
C LEU A 93 -22.36 -11.76 -7.32
N PRO A 94 -23.27 -11.76 -6.33
CA PRO A 94 -24.65 -11.35 -6.54
C PRO A 94 -24.82 -9.85 -6.81
N ALA A 95 -23.90 -9.01 -6.33
CA ALA A 95 -24.03 -7.55 -6.33
C ALA A 95 -23.42 -6.86 -7.57
N CYS A 96 -22.73 -7.60 -8.44
CA CYS A 96 -22.01 -7.04 -9.58
C CYS A 96 -22.16 -7.87 -10.87
N ARG A 97 -21.58 -7.34 -11.95
CA ARG A 97 -21.59 -7.99 -13.27
C ARG A 97 -20.60 -9.15 -13.33
N LYS A 98 -19.38 -8.92 -12.83
CA LYS A 98 -18.25 -9.86 -12.92
C LYS A 98 -17.32 -9.68 -11.71
N VAL A 99 -16.76 -10.78 -11.22
CA VAL A 99 -15.67 -10.77 -10.23
C VAL A 99 -14.43 -11.37 -10.86
N ILE A 100 -13.32 -10.65 -10.79
CA ILE A 100 -11.99 -11.12 -11.15
C ILE A 100 -11.24 -11.32 -9.84
N ALA A 101 -11.01 -12.57 -9.45
CA ALA A 101 -10.36 -12.91 -8.20
C ALA A 101 -8.90 -13.28 -8.45
N SER A 102 -7.98 -12.53 -7.85
CA SER A 102 -6.53 -12.77 -7.94
C SER A 102 -6.05 -13.47 -6.67
N GLU A 103 -5.52 -14.67 -6.82
CA GLU A 103 -5.05 -15.49 -5.71
C GLU A 103 -3.66 -16.07 -6.02
N MET A 104 -2.75 -16.00 -5.04
CA MET A 104 -1.40 -16.52 -5.21
C MET A 104 -1.34 -18.02 -4.95
N ASP A 105 -2.15 -18.56 -4.03
CA ASP A 105 -2.20 -20.00 -3.74
C ASP A 105 -3.20 -20.71 -4.69
N PRO A 106 -2.72 -21.56 -5.63
CA PRO A 106 -3.60 -22.27 -6.56
C PRO A 106 -4.65 -23.15 -5.86
N ARG A 107 -4.34 -23.65 -4.65
CA ARG A 107 -5.27 -24.49 -3.87
C ARG A 107 -6.45 -23.67 -3.36
N MET A 108 -6.21 -22.41 -2.95
CA MET A 108 -7.29 -21.51 -2.54
C MET A 108 -8.14 -21.08 -3.73
N ALA A 109 -7.52 -20.81 -4.87
CA ALA A 109 -8.25 -20.53 -6.11
C ALA A 109 -9.21 -21.68 -6.48
N ALA A 110 -8.76 -22.93 -6.36
CA ALA A 110 -9.61 -24.10 -6.59
C ALA A 110 -10.79 -24.19 -5.61
N GLU A 111 -10.59 -23.84 -4.33
CA GLU A 111 -11.69 -23.80 -3.35
C GLU A 111 -12.73 -22.72 -3.68
N VAL A 112 -12.29 -21.54 -4.12
CA VAL A 112 -13.22 -20.48 -4.57
C VAL A 112 -14.05 -20.98 -5.76
N GLN A 113 -13.41 -21.62 -6.74
CA GLN A 113 -14.10 -22.20 -7.90
C GLN A 113 -15.13 -23.27 -7.49
N LYS A 114 -14.74 -24.17 -6.58
CA LYS A 114 -15.62 -25.23 -6.05
C LYS A 114 -16.85 -24.66 -5.34
N ARG A 115 -16.71 -23.55 -4.60
CA ARG A 115 -17.82 -22.91 -3.87
C ARG A 115 -18.92 -22.35 -4.76
N VAL A 116 -18.58 -21.99 -6.00
CA VAL A 116 -19.54 -21.44 -6.97
C VAL A 116 -19.97 -22.48 -8.00
N LEU A 117 -19.37 -23.68 -7.99
CA LEU A 117 -19.63 -24.74 -8.96
C LEU A 117 -21.13 -25.10 -9.01
N GLY A 118 -21.69 -25.11 -10.21
CA GLY A 118 -23.10 -25.42 -10.46
C GLY A 118 -24.07 -24.28 -10.15
N LYS A 119 -23.58 -23.11 -9.71
CA LYS A 119 -24.41 -21.94 -9.44
C LYS A 119 -24.39 -20.94 -10.61
N PRO A 120 -25.45 -20.12 -10.81
CA PRO A 120 -25.46 -19.09 -11.86
C PRO A 120 -24.27 -18.13 -11.79
N GLU A 121 -23.80 -17.83 -10.58
CA GLU A 121 -22.69 -16.92 -10.31
C GLU A 121 -21.34 -17.46 -10.83
N GLN A 122 -21.21 -18.77 -11.07
CA GLN A 122 -19.99 -19.36 -11.62
C GLN A 122 -19.56 -18.67 -12.91
N LYS A 123 -20.52 -18.28 -13.76
CA LYS A 123 -20.26 -17.61 -15.05
C LYS A 123 -19.74 -16.17 -14.89
N LYS A 124 -19.90 -15.58 -13.70
CA LYS A 124 -19.43 -14.23 -13.36
C LYS A 124 -18.03 -14.23 -12.73
N LEU A 125 -17.51 -15.39 -12.33
CA LEU A 125 -16.21 -15.50 -11.68
C LEU A 125 -15.10 -15.79 -12.70
N GLU A 126 -14.06 -14.97 -12.70
CA GLU A 126 -12.79 -15.22 -13.34
C GLU A 126 -11.70 -15.34 -12.27
N LEU A 127 -10.81 -16.33 -12.40
CA LEU A 127 -9.71 -16.55 -11.47
C LEU A 127 -8.37 -16.28 -12.16
N ILE A 128 -7.53 -15.46 -11.54
CA ILE A 128 -6.16 -15.20 -11.96
C ILE A 128 -5.24 -15.76 -10.87
N VAL A 129 -4.52 -16.83 -11.19
CA VAL A 129 -3.55 -17.43 -10.27
C VAL A 129 -2.18 -16.78 -10.47
N GLY A 130 -1.66 -16.13 -9.45
CA GLY A 130 -0.34 -15.49 -9.52
C GLY A 130 -0.07 -14.44 -8.45
N ASP A 131 1.16 -13.91 -8.45
CA ASP A 131 1.56 -12.82 -7.58
C ASP A 131 0.92 -11.51 -8.05
N PHE A 132 -0.04 -11.00 -7.27
CA PHE A 132 -0.78 -9.77 -7.55
C PHE A 132 0.14 -8.58 -7.89
N ILE A 133 1.31 -8.49 -7.25
CA ILE A 133 2.23 -7.37 -7.48
C ILE A 133 2.83 -7.41 -8.89
N LYS A 134 3.01 -8.61 -9.46
CA LYS A 134 3.70 -8.83 -10.73
C LYS A 134 2.78 -8.94 -11.94
N ILE A 135 1.51 -9.29 -11.75
CA ILE A 135 0.56 -9.45 -12.86
C ILE A 135 0.12 -8.11 -13.43
N ASP A 136 -0.20 -8.09 -14.72
CA ASP A 136 -0.94 -7.00 -15.34
C ASP A 136 -2.41 -7.10 -14.96
N LEU A 137 -2.98 -6.00 -14.48
CA LEU A 137 -4.35 -6.00 -13.98
C LEU A 137 -5.33 -5.69 -15.12
N PRO A 138 -6.38 -6.50 -15.32
CA PRO A 138 -7.44 -6.17 -16.25
C PRO A 138 -8.20 -4.92 -15.76
N TYR A 139 -9.11 -4.41 -16.60
CA TYR A 139 -10.04 -3.36 -16.17
C TYR A 139 -10.92 -3.84 -15.01
N PHE A 140 -11.16 -2.96 -14.04
CA PHE A 140 -12.14 -3.13 -12.98
C PHE A 140 -12.65 -1.76 -12.50
N ASP A 141 -13.89 -1.73 -12.01
CA ASP A 141 -14.51 -0.53 -11.45
C ASP A 141 -14.19 -0.39 -9.95
N VAL A 142 -14.22 -1.51 -9.22
CA VAL A 142 -14.02 -1.53 -7.76
C VAL A 142 -13.04 -2.64 -7.39
N CYS A 143 -12.09 -2.33 -6.50
CA CYS A 143 -11.24 -3.34 -5.88
C CYS A 143 -11.72 -3.63 -4.45
N ILE A 144 -11.84 -4.90 -4.07
CA ILE A 144 -12.07 -5.32 -2.68
C ILE A 144 -10.93 -6.24 -2.27
N SER A 145 -10.39 -6.08 -1.07
CA SER A 145 -9.30 -6.96 -0.63
C SER A 145 -9.23 -7.18 0.88
N ASN A 146 -8.88 -8.41 1.22
CA ASN A 146 -8.40 -8.83 2.54
C ASN A 146 -7.03 -9.55 2.39
N THR A 147 -6.08 -8.92 1.71
CA THR A 147 -4.74 -9.50 1.51
C THR A 147 -3.88 -9.50 2.78
N PRO A 148 -2.87 -10.37 2.84
CA PRO A 148 -1.84 -10.33 3.88
C PRO A 148 -1.18 -8.95 4.02
N TYR A 149 -0.86 -8.57 5.26
CA TYR A 149 -0.40 -7.22 5.58
C TYR A 149 0.95 -6.86 4.98
N GLN A 150 1.78 -7.87 4.67
CA GLN A 150 3.12 -7.73 4.12
C GLN A 150 3.12 -7.04 2.75
N ILE A 151 2.02 -7.13 1.99
CA ILE A 151 1.90 -6.52 0.66
C ILE A 151 1.06 -5.24 0.65
N SER A 152 0.65 -4.71 1.81
CA SER A 152 -0.28 -3.57 1.90
C SER A 152 0.19 -2.33 1.14
N SER A 153 1.44 -1.91 1.34
CA SER A 153 1.95 -0.71 0.69
C SER A 153 2.14 -0.91 -0.83
N PRO A 154 2.79 -1.99 -1.31
CA PRO A 154 2.84 -2.28 -2.75
C PRO A 154 1.46 -2.40 -3.41
N LEU A 155 0.49 -3.00 -2.73
CA LEU A 155 -0.89 -3.11 -3.21
C LEU A 155 -1.54 -1.74 -3.41
N VAL A 156 -1.45 -0.85 -2.42
CA VAL A 156 -2.00 0.51 -2.53
C VAL A 156 -1.38 1.27 -3.71
N PHE A 157 -0.05 1.28 -3.84
CA PHE A 157 0.60 2.00 -4.94
C PHE A 157 0.32 1.38 -6.31
N LYS A 158 0.23 0.05 -6.41
CA LYS A 158 -0.18 -0.62 -7.66
C LYS A 158 -1.59 -0.20 -8.08
N LEU A 159 -2.53 -0.16 -7.15
CA LEU A 159 -3.90 0.30 -7.41
C LEU A 159 -3.97 1.77 -7.83
N LEU A 160 -3.17 2.66 -7.20
CA LEU A 160 -3.10 4.07 -7.59
C LEU A 160 -2.48 4.27 -8.99
N SER A 161 -1.55 3.40 -9.39
CA SER A 161 -0.96 3.40 -10.73
C SER A 161 -1.85 2.77 -11.81
N GLN A 162 -2.93 2.08 -11.43
CA GLN A 162 -3.77 1.36 -12.38
C GLN A 162 -4.43 2.31 -13.38
N ARG A 163 -4.45 1.91 -14.65
CA ARG A 163 -5.17 2.60 -15.72
C ARG A 163 -6.01 1.59 -16.52
N PRO A 164 -7.25 1.92 -16.92
CA PRO A 164 -8.05 3.08 -16.50
C PRO A 164 -8.23 3.21 -14.98
N ILE A 165 -8.49 4.42 -14.48
CA ILE A 165 -8.57 4.69 -13.04
C ILE A 165 -9.82 4.02 -12.48
N PRO A 166 -9.71 3.16 -11.44
CA PRO A 166 -10.89 2.55 -10.84
C PRO A 166 -11.65 3.57 -9.98
N ARG A 167 -12.96 3.35 -9.84
CA ARG A 167 -13.85 4.22 -9.04
C ARG A 167 -13.44 4.26 -7.58
N CYS A 168 -13.17 3.10 -6.98
CA CYS A 168 -12.68 3.01 -5.61
C CYS A 168 -12.06 1.64 -5.29
N ALA A 169 -11.34 1.59 -4.17
CA ALA A 169 -10.90 0.36 -3.53
C ALA A 169 -11.36 0.31 -2.07
N VAL A 170 -11.94 -0.81 -1.65
CA VAL A 170 -12.30 -1.10 -0.26
C VAL A 170 -11.38 -2.17 0.28
N LEU A 171 -10.42 -1.74 1.09
CA LEU A 171 -9.25 -2.55 1.46
C LEU A 171 -9.22 -2.73 2.98
N MET A 172 -8.92 -3.95 3.42
CA MET A 172 -8.70 -4.23 4.83
C MET A 172 -7.21 -4.28 5.16
N PHE A 173 -6.80 -3.54 6.20
CA PHE A 173 -5.42 -3.47 6.68
C PHE A 173 -5.35 -3.63 8.20
N GLN A 174 -4.13 -3.76 8.72
CA GLN A 174 -3.88 -3.55 10.15
C GLN A 174 -4.36 -2.16 10.56
N ARG A 175 -4.83 -2.03 11.81
CA ARG A 175 -5.37 -0.77 12.35
C ARG A 175 -4.37 0.38 12.22
N GLU A 176 -3.12 0.17 12.59
CA GLU A 176 -2.09 1.22 12.52
C GLU A 176 -1.84 1.69 11.08
N PHE A 177 -1.69 0.75 10.14
CA PHE A 177 -1.48 1.06 8.73
C PHE A 177 -2.67 1.84 8.14
N ALA A 178 -3.90 1.38 8.41
CA ALA A 178 -5.12 2.06 8.00
C ALA A 178 -5.20 3.49 8.55
N LEU A 179 -4.86 3.68 9.83
CA LEU A 179 -4.86 4.99 10.47
C LEU A 179 -3.78 5.92 9.90
N ARG A 180 -2.63 5.38 9.47
CA ARG A 180 -1.62 6.16 8.74
C ARG A 180 -2.14 6.64 7.39
N LEU A 181 -2.87 5.82 6.64
CA LEU A 181 -3.42 6.22 5.34
C LEU A 181 -4.36 7.43 5.44
N VAL A 182 -5.17 7.50 6.50
CA VAL A 182 -6.13 8.58 6.76
C VAL A 182 -5.59 9.69 7.67
N ALA A 183 -4.34 9.59 8.11
CA ALA A 183 -3.75 10.57 9.02
C ALA A 183 -3.68 11.93 8.33
N THR A 184 -4.01 12.99 9.05
CA THR A 184 -3.87 14.37 8.59
C THR A 184 -2.63 15.02 9.21
N PRO A 185 -2.13 16.13 8.66
CA PRO A 185 -1.05 16.90 9.27
C PRO A 185 -1.33 17.23 10.73
N ASN A 186 -0.25 17.40 11.50
CA ASN A 186 -0.25 17.63 12.94
C ASN A 186 -0.84 16.47 13.77
N THR A 187 -0.92 15.26 13.20
CA THR A 187 -1.26 14.04 13.94
C THR A 187 -0.05 13.12 14.10
N LYS A 188 -0.07 12.28 15.14
CA LYS A 188 1.02 11.34 15.44
C LYS A 188 1.33 10.37 14.28
N LEU A 189 0.32 10.05 13.46
CA LEU A 189 0.43 9.06 12.38
C LEU A 189 0.67 9.67 11.01
N TRP A 190 0.74 11.01 10.90
CA TRP A 190 1.10 11.70 9.67
C TRP A 190 2.51 11.31 9.24
N CYS A 191 2.63 10.71 8.06
CA CYS A 191 3.92 10.27 7.54
C CYS A 191 3.94 10.28 6.02
N ARG A 192 5.10 9.96 5.45
CA ARG A 192 5.31 9.80 4.01
C ARG A 192 4.24 8.94 3.31
N LEU A 193 3.77 7.86 3.95
CA LEU A 193 2.70 7.02 3.38
C LEU A 193 1.39 7.83 3.22
N SER A 194 1.02 8.60 4.24
CA SER A 194 -0.15 9.47 4.25
C SER A 194 -0.07 10.49 3.11
N ALA A 195 1.04 11.23 3.05
CA ALA A 195 1.26 12.26 2.03
C ALA A 195 1.23 11.70 0.61
N ASN A 196 1.94 10.59 0.36
CA ASN A 196 2.00 9.98 -0.97
C ASN A 196 0.65 9.46 -1.46
N VAL A 197 -0.13 8.81 -0.57
CA VAL A 197 -1.43 8.27 -0.96
C VAL A 197 -2.45 9.40 -1.14
N GLN A 198 -2.45 10.39 -0.24
CA GLN A 198 -3.42 11.50 -0.27
C GLN A 198 -3.20 12.47 -1.44
N LEU A 199 -1.99 12.51 -2.01
CA LEU A 199 -1.72 13.19 -3.29
C LEU A 199 -2.64 12.65 -4.39
N TYR A 200 -2.75 11.33 -4.54
CA TYR A 200 -3.47 10.70 -5.65
C TYR A 200 -4.88 10.24 -5.30
N ALA A 201 -5.29 10.22 -4.02
CA ALA A 201 -6.58 9.69 -3.63
C ALA A 201 -7.17 10.34 -2.39
N ARG A 202 -8.50 10.35 -2.32
CA ARG A 202 -9.21 10.55 -1.05
C ARG A 202 -9.26 9.22 -0.32
N VAL A 203 -8.89 9.22 0.97
CA VAL A 203 -8.92 8.01 1.81
C VAL A 203 -9.89 8.21 2.97
N GLU A 204 -10.74 7.22 3.21
CA GLU A 204 -11.73 7.23 4.30
C GLU A 204 -11.59 5.99 5.17
N HIS A 205 -11.65 6.14 6.49
CA HIS A 205 -11.80 5.02 7.40
C HIS A 205 -13.28 4.62 7.46
N ILE A 206 -13.60 3.39 7.09
CA ILE A 206 -15.01 2.94 6.96
C ILE A 206 -15.47 2.22 8.22
N MET A 207 -14.69 1.25 8.70
CA MET A 207 -15.05 0.45 9.87
C MET A 207 -13.86 -0.23 10.54
N LYS A 208 -14.03 -0.52 11.82
CA LYS A 208 -13.10 -1.31 12.64
C LYS A 208 -13.49 -2.80 12.56
N VAL A 209 -12.49 -3.68 12.46
CA VAL A 209 -12.70 -5.13 12.48
C VAL A 209 -11.83 -5.75 13.57
N GLY A 210 -12.50 -6.40 14.53
CA GLY A 210 -11.84 -7.07 15.65
C GLY A 210 -11.08 -8.33 15.22
N LYS A 211 -9.97 -8.64 15.91
CA LYS A 211 -9.16 -9.84 15.61
C LYS A 211 -9.93 -11.17 15.72
N GLY A 212 -11.00 -11.21 16.53
CA GLY A 212 -11.87 -12.39 16.68
C GLY A 212 -12.69 -12.75 15.43
N ASN A 213 -12.70 -11.88 14.41
CA ASN A 213 -13.40 -12.13 13.15
C ASN A 213 -12.58 -12.97 12.16
N PHE A 214 -11.37 -13.38 12.53
CA PHE A 214 -10.43 -14.07 11.66
C PHE A 214 -10.05 -15.45 12.20
N ARG A 215 -9.69 -16.36 11.29
CA ARG A 215 -9.05 -17.63 11.64
C ARG A 215 -7.80 -17.91 10.79
N PRO A 216 -6.64 -18.16 11.42
CA PRO A 216 -6.33 -17.87 12.82
C PRO A 216 -6.45 -16.35 13.11
N PRO A 217 -6.70 -15.95 14.38
CA PRO A 217 -6.80 -14.52 14.72
C PRO A 217 -5.44 -13.82 14.55
N PRO A 218 -5.39 -12.59 13.99
CA PRO A 218 -4.18 -11.79 13.97
C PRO A 218 -3.82 -11.29 15.37
N GLN A 219 -2.56 -10.88 15.54
CA GLN A 219 -2.08 -10.29 16.79
C GLN A 219 -2.60 -8.87 17.03
N VAL A 220 -3.02 -8.20 15.95
CA VAL A 220 -3.45 -6.80 15.97
C VAL A 220 -4.85 -6.66 15.39
N GLU A 221 -5.49 -5.56 15.75
CA GLU A 221 -6.78 -5.13 15.21
C GLU A 221 -6.68 -4.74 13.72
N SER A 222 -7.81 -4.83 13.01
CA SER A 222 -7.90 -4.48 11.58
C SER A 222 -8.85 -3.30 11.34
N SER A 223 -8.73 -2.67 10.18
CA SER A 223 -9.70 -1.69 9.70
C SER A 223 -9.93 -1.83 8.21
N VAL A 224 -11.12 -1.44 7.78
CA VAL A 224 -11.47 -1.29 6.38
C VAL A 224 -11.37 0.19 6.01
N VAL A 225 -10.67 0.48 4.92
CA VAL A 225 -10.52 1.82 4.35
C VAL A 225 -11.07 1.87 2.93
N ARG A 226 -11.62 3.01 2.54
CA ARG A 226 -11.95 3.34 1.16
C ARG A 226 -10.85 4.20 0.58
N ILE A 227 -10.31 3.85 -0.57
CA ILE A 227 -9.40 4.68 -1.36
C ILE A 227 -10.13 5.04 -2.65
N MET A 228 -10.28 6.33 -2.91
CA MET A 228 -10.91 6.86 -4.13
C MET A 228 -9.86 7.66 -4.89
N PRO A 229 -9.24 7.08 -5.94
CA PRO A 229 -8.28 7.79 -6.77
C PRO A 229 -8.89 9.06 -7.36
N ARG A 230 -8.06 10.11 -7.49
CA ARG A 230 -8.42 11.35 -8.17
C ARG A 230 -8.35 11.14 -9.68
N ASP A 231 -9.38 11.60 -10.38
CA ASP A 231 -9.45 11.58 -11.85
C ASP A 231 -9.86 12.97 -12.34
N PRO A 232 -8.99 13.69 -13.09
CA PRO A 232 -7.64 13.29 -13.47
C PRO A 232 -6.67 13.26 -12.27
N PRO A 233 -5.60 12.45 -12.33
CA PRO A 233 -4.55 12.47 -11.32
C PRO A 233 -3.77 13.80 -11.41
N PRO A 234 -3.18 14.30 -10.30
CA PRO A 234 -2.34 15.49 -10.35
C PRO A 234 -1.15 15.27 -11.30
N PRO A 235 -0.78 16.28 -12.10
CA PRO A 235 0.29 16.18 -13.11
C PRO A 235 1.68 16.28 -12.47
N ILE A 236 1.95 15.41 -11.50
CA ILE A 236 3.18 15.40 -10.71
C ILE A 236 3.91 14.08 -10.94
N LYS A 237 5.21 14.16 -11.24
CA LYS A 237 6.08 12.98 -11.27
C LYS A 237 6.23 12.44 -9.86
N PHE A 238 5.81 11.20 -9.65
CA PHE A 238 5.75 10.61 -8.32
C PHE A 238 7.13 10.49 -7.69
N GLU A 239 8.16 10.22 -8.48
CA GLU A 239 9.54 10.02 -8.03
C GLU A 239 10.11 11.29 -7.39
N GLU A 240 9.79 12.46 -7.95
CA GLU A 240 10.20 13.76 -7.42
C GLU A 240 9.48 14.04 -6.09
N PHE A 241 8.17 13.81 -6.04
CA PHE A 241 7.37 13.99 -4.81
C PHE A 241 7.77 13.02 -3.69
N ASP A 242 7.94 11.72 -3.98
CA ASP A 242 8.40 10.72 -3.01
C ASP A 242 9.85 10.99 -2.59
N GLY A 243 10.69 11.45 -3.51
CA GLY A 243 12.08 11.84 -3.24
C GLY A 243 12.16 12.97 -2.21
N LEU A 244 11.41 14.05 -2.41
CA LEU A 244 11.27 15.14 -1.45
C LEU A 244 10.73 14.63 -0.11
N ASN A 245 9.64 13.86 -0.15
CA ASN A 245 9.02 13.30 1.06
C ASN A 245 9.98 12.40 1.84
N ARG A 246 10.83 11.63 1.15
CA ARG A 246 11.86 10.80 1.79
C ARG A 246 12.86 11.62 2.59
N VAL A 247 13.23 12.80 2.11
CA VAL A 247 14.14 13.72 2.81
C VAL A 247 13.45 14.27 4.06
N ILE A 248 12.29 14.91 3.90
CA ILE A 248 11.67 15.70 4.97
C ILE A 248 10.97 14.84 6.04
N PHE A 249 10.43 13.66 5.68
CA PHE A 249 9.82 12.74 6.65
C PHE A 249 10.83 11.82 7.34
N SER A 250 12.13 11.88 6.98
CA SER A 250 13.18 11.16 7.73
C SER A 250 13.24 11.59 9.19
N ARG A 251 12.98 12.88 9.45
CA ARG A 251 12.91 13.50 10.77
C ARG A 251 11.73 14.47 10.82
N THR A 252 10.52 13.92 10.74
CA THR A 252 9.24 14.64 10.61
C THR A 252 9.04 15.83 11.57
N ASN A 253 9.62 15.74 12.78
CA ASN A 253 9.49 16.75 13.83
C ASN A 253 10.64 17.78 13.87
N LYS A 254 11.62 17.70 12.97
CA LYS A 254 12.69 18.69 12.81
C LYS A 254 12.33 19.67 11.69
N THR A 255 13.00 20.83 11.68
CA THR A 255 12.83 21.83 10.61
C THR A 255 13.27 21.26 9.27
N LEU A 256 12.70 21.75 8.18
CA LEU A 256 13.11 21.34 6.83
C LEU A 256 14.58 21.62 6.59
N ARG A 257 15.05 22.81 7.01
CA ARG A 257 16.48 23.16 6.97
C ARG A 257 17.37 22.09 7.59
N ALA A 258 17.00 21.60 8.78
CA ALA A 258 17.74 20.52 9.43
C ALA A 258 17.67 19.22 8.62
N GLY A 259 16.50 18.92 8.02
CA GLY A 259 16.28 17.79 7.11
C GLY A 259 17.23 17.78 5.92
N PHE A 260 17.35 18.90 5.21
CA PHE A 260 18.25 19.03 4.05
C PHE A 260 19.74 19.03 4.41
N LYS A 261 20.09 19.34 5.66
CA LYS A 261 21.45 19.18 6.22
C LYS A 261 21.78 17.74 6.63
N ALA A 262 20.88 16.77 6.38
CA ALA A 262 21.18 15.36 6.62
C ALA A 262 22.30 14.85 5.69
N ARG A 263 23.06 13.88 6.21
CA ARG A 263 24.17 13.26 5.47
C ARG A 263 23.69 12.69 4.13
N GLY A 264 24.42 13.01 3.06
CA GLY A 264 24.16 12.52 1.70
C GLY A 264 23.05 13.26 0.92
N VAL A 265 22.23 14.09 1.57
CA VAL A 265 21.16 14.84 0.86
C VAL A 265 21.76 15.92 -0.05
N GLY A 266 22.72 16.70 0.46
CA GLY A 266 23.40 17.72 -0.34
C GLY A 266 24.13 17.14 -1.56
N GLU A 267 24.88 16.05 -1.38
CA GLU A 267 25.60 15.36 -2.47
C GLU A 267 24.63 14.82 -3.54
N MET A 268 23.49 14.25 -3.12
CA MET A 268 22.45 13.77 -4.02
C MET A 268 21.85 14.92 -4.84
N LEU A 269 21.48 16.02 -4.18
CA LEU A 269 20.89 17.19 -4.86
C LEU A 269 21.90 17.90 -5.76
N GLU A 270 23.18 17.96 -5.36
CA GLU A 270 24.23 18.54 -6.19
C GLU A 270 24.42 17.75 -7.49
N LYS A 271 24.42 16.42 -7.40
CA LYS A 271 24.48 15.56 -8.58
C LYS A 271 23.30 15.83 -9.53
N ASN A 272 22.08 15.88 -9.00
CA ASN A 272 20.88 16.15 -9.79
C ASN A 272 20.93 17.54 -10.43
N TYR A 273 21.32 18.57 -9.67
CA TYR A 273 21.47 19.94 -10.16
C TYR A 273 22.51 20.04 -11.27
N ARG A 274 23.67 19.39 -11.11
CA ARG A 274 24.71 19.34 -12.15
C ARG A 274 24.22 18.68 -13.44
N THR A 275 23.45 17.60 -13.34
CA THR A 275 22.81 16.95 -14.50
C THR A 275 21.82 17.90 -15.17
N TRP A 276 20.96 18.56 -14.39
CA TRP A 276 20.00 19.53 -14.91
C TRP A 276 20.68 20.72 -15.61
N CYS A 277 21.74 21.28 -15.01
CA CYS A 277 22.52 22.37 -15.62
C CYS A 277 23.14 21.94 -16.96
N ALA A 278 23.69 20.73 -17.04
CA ALA A 278 24.24 20.19 -18.29
C ALA A 278 23.16 20.02 -19.37
N GLU A 279 21.96 19.56 -19.00
CA GLU A 279 20.83 19.42 -19.92
C GLU A 279 20.28 20.77 -20.40
N GLN A 280 20.27 21.79 -19.54
CA GLN A 280 19.77 23.14 -19.86
C GLN A 280 20.83 24.09 -20.42
N GLY A 281 22.09 23.66 -20.51
CA GLY A 281 23.21 24.51 -20.94
C GLY A 281 23.57 25.63 -19.95
N VAL A 282 23.23 25.46 -18.67
CA VAL A 282 23.55 26.42 -17.60
C VAL A 282 24.97 26.16 -17.10
N ILE A 283 25.81 27.19 -17.11
CA ILE A 283 27.19 27.11 -16.58
C ILE A 283 27.14 27.22 -15.06
N ILE A 284 27.83 26.33 -14.37
CA ILE A 284 27.99 26.37 -12.91
C ILE A 284 29.23 27.20 -12.60
N GLU A 285 29.06 28.30 -11.88
CA GLU A 285 30.14 29.20 -11.48
C GLU A 285 31.15 28.52 -10.55
N ASP A 286 32.39 28.97 -10.62
CA ASP A 286 33.44 28.55 -9.71
C ASP A 286 33.08 28.94 -8.27
N GLY A 287 33.19 27.98 -7.34
CA GLY A 287 32.81 28.19 -5.94
C GLY A 287 31.32 27.95 -5.62
N PHE A 288 30.53 27.40 -6.55
CA PHE A 288 29.16 26.99 -6.29
C PHE A 288 29.03 26.07 -5.06
N ASP A 289 28.15 26.45 -4.12
CA ASP A 289 27.80 25.65 -2.94
C ASP A 289 26.31 25.28 -2.98
N ILE A 290 26.04 23.99 -3.20
CA ILE A 290 24.68 23.43 -3.21
C ILE A 290 23.93 23.70 -1.91
N ARG A 291 24.62 23.71 -0.76
CA ARG A 291 23.98 23.89 0.55
C ARG A 291 23.45 25.31 0.69
N LYS A 292 24.21 26.29 0.18
CA LYS A 292 23.79 27.69 0.16
C LYS A 292 22.56 27.85 -0.73
N LYS A 293 22.57 27.29 -1.94
CA LYS A 293 21.40 27.31 -2.85
C LYS A 293 20.15 26.68 -2.22
N ILE A 294 20.30 25.55 -1.52
CA ILE A 294 19.18 24.91 -0.80
C ILE A 294 18.66 25.81 0.33
N ASP A 295 19.55 26.40 1.13
CA ASP A 295 19.18 27.32 2.22
C ASP A 295 18.43 28.56 1.65
N GLU A 296 18.89 29.13 0.52
CA GLU A 296 18.23 30.24 -0.20
C GLU A 296 16.80 29.87 -0.64
N ILE A 297 16.60 28.72 -1.29
CA ILE A 297 15.27 28.27 -1.73
C ILE A 297 14.31 28.07 -0.55
N LEU A 298 14.81 27.51 0.56
CA LEU A 298 14.01 27.31 1.77
C LEU A 298 13.60 28.63 2.44
N GLU A 299 14.47 29.64 2.38
CA GLU A 299 14.20 30.98 2.90
C GLU A 299 13.21 31.74 2.01
N GLU A 300 13.44 31.77 0.70
CA GLU A 300 12.57 32.44 -0.26
C GLU A 300 11.17 31.82 -0.32
N SER A 301 11.07 30.50 -0.19
CA SER A 301 9.78 29.79 -0.15
C SER A 301 9.07 29.88 1.21
N GLY A 302 9.73 30.40 2.25
CA GLY A 302 9.16 30.52 3.60
C GLY A 302 9.02 29.18 4.35
N TYR A 303 9.63 28.10 3.88
CA TYR A 303 9.50 26.75 4.45
C TYR A 303 10.67 26.32 5.34
N SER A 304 11.69 27.16 5.51
CA SER A 304 12.92 26.83 6.24
C SER A 304 12.71 26.24 7.64
N ASP A 305 11.86 26.89 8.43
CA ASP A 305 11.55 26.50 9.82
C ASP A 305 10.30 25.60 9.94
N ASN A 306 9.65 25.32 8.81
CA ASN A 306 8.50 24.42 8.79
C ASN A 306 8.93 22.99 9.09
N ARG A 307 7.97 22.17 9.48
CA ARG A 307 8.17 20.76 9.82
C ARG A 307 7.22 19.94 9.00
N ALA A 308 7.70 18.88 8.36
CA ALA A 308 6.85 17.96 7.59
C ALA A 308 5.66 17.44 8.42
N ALA A 309 5.81 17.33 9.75
CA ALA A 309 4.73 17.02 10.68
C ALA A 309 3.46 17.87 10.50
N LYS A 310 3.58 19.13 10.05
CA LYS A 310 2.50 20.11 9.98
C LYS A 310 2.11 20.49 8.55
N MET A 311 2.89 20.07 7.56
CA MET A 311 2.67 20.42 6.17
C MET A 311 1.63 19.48 5.57
N ASP A 312 0.60 20.06 4.95
CA ASP A 312 -0.36 19.32 4.15
C ASP A 312 0.16 19.00 2.75
N VAL A 313 -0.64 18.33 1.92
CA VAL A 313 -0.22 17.97 0.56
C VAL A 313 0.06 19.21 -0.30
N ASP A 314 -0.67 20.31 -0.09
CA ASP A 314 -0.48 21.53 -0.88
C ASP A 314 0.82 22.25 -0.50
N ASP A 315 1.17 22.27 0.79
CA ASP A 315 2.48 22.74 1.25
C ASP A 315 3.63 21.92 0.65
N LEU A 316 3.47 20.60 0.59
CA LEU A 316 4.47 19.72 -0.02
C LEU A 316 4.62 19.98 -1.52
N LEU A 317 3.52 20.25 -2.22
CA LEU A 317 3.54 20.59 -3.64
C LEU A 317 4.19 21.96 -3.89
N LYS A 318 3.90 22.96 -3.06
CA LYS A 318 4.54 24.29 -3.14
C LYS A 318 6.04 24.20 -2.89
N LEU A 319 6.45 23.43 -1.88
CA LEU A 319 7.87 23.17 -1.62
C LEU A 319 8.53 22.48 -2.82
N LEU A 320 7.92 21.43 -3.36
CA LEU A 320 8.44 20.75 -4.55
C LEU A 320 8.58 21.70 -5.73
N ALA A 321 7.57 22.53 -5.99
CA ALA A 321 7.60 23.52 -7.05
C ALA A 321 8.75 24.53 -6.88
N ALA A 322 9.03 24.97 -5.64
CA ALA A 322 10.14 25.88 -5.35
C ALA A 322 11.50 25.25 -5.70
N PHE A 323 11.71 23.97 -5.39
CA PHE A 323 12.92 23.25 -5.80
C PHE A 323 13.00 23.09 -7.33
N ASN A 324 11.91 22.64 -7.96
CA ASN A 324 11.86 22.41 -9.41
C ASN A 324 12.13 23.69 -10.21
N VAL A 325 11.58 24.85 -9.79
CA VAL A 325 11.83 26.15 -10.42
C VAL A 325 13.30 26.56 -10.32
N ALA A 326 13.98 26.17 -9.24
CA ALA A 326 15.39 26.43 -9.04
C ALA A 326 16.32 25.41 -9.72
N GLY A 327 15.76 24.46 -10.47
CA GLY A 327 16.49 23.42 -11.21
C GLY A 327 16.90 22.21 -10.37
N MET A 328 16.23 21.96 -9.23
CA MET A 328 16.50 20.84 -8.32
C MET A 328 15.34 19.86 -8.19
#